data_AF-A0A6L4ZBF1-F1
#
_entry.id   AF-A0A6L4ZBF1-F1
#
_cell.length_a   1.000
_cell.length_b   1.000
_cell.length_c   1.000
_cell.angle_alpha   90.00
_cell.angle_beta   90.00
_cell.angle_gamma   90.00
#
_symmetry.space_group_name_H-M   'P 1'
#
loop_
_entity.id
_entity.type
_entity.pdbx_description
1 polymer ?
#
loop_
_entity_poly.entity_id
_entity_poly.type
_entity_poly.pdbx_seq_one_letter_code
_entity_poly.pdbx_strand_id
1 'polypeptide(L)'
;MKTKNLIQATGAIIKEESIVPITTNIMEHTCVAEANLPYSNYYGVAPFNMPTKPNSLYLFTEHYYTLEEALRYGQLIDLSCRQVLNVAASVLEFKDGQYPAIRIKNFPDYKMIHQLQECFFEQGVRFAKKVHIGNTAIIRTNKCFSLEKIDENIYIDHQQEKTAYIALPKLIKNDKYLEVITDIRNNTSFAMFDSARAAMFLDSNITDFIRIYSGQLDINLLKSIQKRFEMAM
;
A
#
# COMPACT_ATOMS: atom_id res chain seq x y z
N MET A 1 22.63 -24.11 5.85
CA MET A 1 21.71 -23.01 5.48
C MET A 1 20.61 -22.99 6.53
N LYS A 2 20.47 -21.91 7.33
CA LYS A 2 19.32 -21.80 8.24
C LYS A 2 18.07 -21.54 7.39
N THR A 3 17.08 -22.41 7.50
CA THR A 3 15.77 -22.23 6.91
C THR A 3 15.22 -20.90 7.40
N LYS A 4 15.02 -19.93 6.50
CA LYS A 4 14.35 -18.68 6.85
C LYS A 4 12.89 -19.04 7.13
N ASN A 5 12.46 -18.91 8.37
CA ASN A 5 11.06 -19.11 8.75
C ASN A 5 10.25 -17.90 8.26
N LEU A 6 9.76 -18.00 7.02
CA LEU A 6 8.85 -17.01 6.45
C LEU A 6 7.46 -17.18 7.05
N ILE A 7 6.89 -16.07 7.49
CA ILE A 7 5.53 -15.95 8.01
C ILE A 7 4.67 -15.41 6.87
N GLN A 8 3.67 -16.18 6.46
CA GLN A 8 2.65 -15.70 5.52
C GLN A 8 1.49 -15.13 6.30
N ALA A 9 1.08 -13.91 5.96
CA ALA A 9 0.00 -13.20 6.65
C ALA A 9 -0.90 -12.48 5.65
N THR A 10 -2.10 -12.15 6.09
CA THR A 10 -3.01 -11.24 5.39
C THR A 10 -3.36 -10.08 6.32
N GLY A 11 -3.68 -8.93 5.75
CA GLY A 11 -3.93 -7.75 6.56
C GLY A 11 -4.11 -6.51 5.71
N ALA A 12 -4.11 -5.36 6.36
CA ALA A 12 -4.32 -4.05 5.77
C ALA A 12 -3.12 -3.13 5.99
N ILE A 13 -2.80 -2.33 4.98
CA ILE A 13 -2.03 -1.08 5.12
C ILE A 13 -3.01 0.09 5.09
N ILE A 14 -2.85 1.05 6.00
CA ILE A 14 -3.62 2.29 6.06
C ILE A 14 -2.65 3.45 5.89
N LYS A 15 -2.84 4.22 4.82
CA LYS A 15 -1.98 5.36 4.49
C LYS A 15 -2.78 6.48 3.85
N GLU A 16 -2.47 7.72 4.24
CA GLU A 16 -2.95 8.89 3.52
C GLU A 16 -2.02 9.18 2.34
N GLU A 17 -2.59 9.27 1.13
CA GLU A 17 -1.81 9.55 -0.09
C GLU A 17 -2.51 10.60 -0.96
N SER A 18 -1.69 11.31 -1.75
CA SER A 18 -2.17 12.16 -2.84
C SER A 18 -2.66 11.29 -3.99
N ILE A 19 -3.85 11.59 -4.49
CA ILE A 19 -4.53 10.83 -5.54
C ILE A 19 -4.82 11.75 -6.72
N VAL A 20 -4.56 11.25 -7.93
CA VAL A 20 -4.89 11.94 -9.18
C VAL A 20 -5.74 11.04 -10.09
N PRO A 21 -6.77 11.57 -10.75
CA PRO A 21 -7.54 10.81 -11.73
C PRO A 21 -6.68 10.50 -12.97
N ILE A 22 -6.89 9.32 -13.54
CA ILE A 22 -6.37 8.94 -14.86
C ILE A 22 -7.53 9.01 -15.84
N THR A 23 -7.35 9.74 -16.93
CA THR A 23 -8.40 10.01 -17.93
C THR A 23 -8.08 9.46 -19.31
N THR A 24 -6.91 8.86 -19.51
CA THR A 24 -6.44 8.35 -20.80
C THR A 24 -6.27 6.83 -20.76
N ASN A 25 -6.55 6.18 -21.90
CA ASN A 25 -6.46 4.72 -22.06
C ASN A 25 -7.25 3.94 -20.99
N ILE A 26 -8.41 4.47 -20.57
CA ILE A 26 -9.34 3.80 -19.66
C ILE A 26 -10.59 3.38 -20.43
N MET A 27 -11.29 2.35 -19.95
CA MET A 27 -12.61 1.98 -20.47
C MET A 27 -13.62 3.11 -20.28
N GLU A 28 -14.53 3.29 -21.24
CA GLU A 28 -15.62 4.25 -21.13
C GLU A 28 -16.48 3.97 -19.89
N HIS A 29 -17.00 5.04 -19.28
CA HIS A 29 -17.84 4.96 -18.09
C HIS A 29 -17.19 4.23 -16.90
N THR A 30 -15.87 4.35 -16.74
CA THR A 30 -15.15 3.85 -15.58
C THR A 30 -14.37 4.98 -14.89
N CYS A 31 -13.97 4.75 -13.65
CA CYS A 31 -13.12 5.67 -12.89
C CYS A 31 -11.82 4.97 -12.51
N VAL A 32 -10.69 5.60 -12.83
CA VAL A 32 -9.35 5.14 -12.45
C VAL A 32 -8.57 6.30 -11.84
N ALA A 33 -7.79 6.01 -10.80
CA ALA A 33 -6.87 6.98 -10.22
C ALA A 33 -5.53 6.34 -9.88
N GLU A 34 -4.55 7.19 -9.54
CA GLU A 34 -3.22 6.78 -9.13
C GLU A 34 -2.76 7.55 -7.90
N ALA A 35 -2.04 6.87 -7.00
CA ALA A 35 -1.20 7.55 -6.02
C ALA A 35 0.05 8.11 -6.71
N ASN A 36 0.05 9.41 -7.03
CA ASN A 36 1.08 10.08 -7.84
C ASN A 36 2.34 10.47 -7.08
N LEU A 37 2.29 10.43 -5.75
CA LEU A 37 3.38 10.83 -4.87
C LEU A 37 3.66 9.75 -3.82
N PRO A 38 3.92 8.50 -4.22
CA PRO A 38 4.28 7.46 -3.28
C PRO A 38 5.60 7.85 -2.60
N TYR A 39 5.66 7.71 -1.28
CA TYR A 39 6.90 7.99 -0.55
C TYR A 39 7.42 9.44 -0.74
N SER A 40 6.54 10.43 -0.97
CA SER A 40 6.94 11.83 -1.19
C SER A 40 7.79 12.41 -0.07
N ASN A 41 7.50 12.00 1.17
CA ASN A 41 8.30 12.33 2.35
C ASN A 41 9.75 11.82 2.28
N TYR A 42 10.04 10.84 1.41
CA TYR A 42 11.37 10.24 1.23
C TYR A 42 12.10 10.79 -0.01
N TYR A 43 11.45 10.89 -1.17
CA TYR A 43 12.13 11.26 -2.42
C TYR A 43 12.09 12.77 -2.75
N GLY A 44 11.26 13.56 -2.07
CA GLY A 44 10.99 14.95 -2.47
C GLY A 44 10.22 15.04 -3.80
N VAL A 45 9.61 16.20 -4.09
CA VAL A 45 8.83 16.43 -5.32
C VAL A 45 9.75 17.05 -6.39
N ALA A 46 10.56 16.24 -7.08
CA ALA A 46 11.42 16.70 -8.16
C ALA A 46 10.87 16.31 -9.55
N PRO A 47 10.72 17.24 -10.51
CA PRO A 47 10.12 16.98 -11.84
C PRO A 47 10.81 15.89 -12.67
N PHE A 48 12.11 15.67 -12.46
CA PHE A 48 12.89 14.66 -13.20
C PHE A 48 12.71 13.23 -12.68
N ASN A 49 11.98 13.05 -11.56
CA ASN A 49 11.66 11.76 -10.95
C ASN A 49 10.20 11.34 -11.20
N MET A 50 9.48 12.01 -12.10
CA MET A 50 8.11 11.59 -12.46
C MET A 50 8.15 10.17 -13.02
N PRO A 51 7.42 9.23 -12.40
CA PRO A 51 7.54 7.82 -12.75
C PRO A 51 7.07 7.61 -14.19
N THR A 52 7.90 6.94 -14.99
CA THR A 52 7.56 6.56 -16.38
C THR A 52 6.58 5.40 -16.45
N LYS A 53 6.25 4.82 -15.30
CA LYS A 53 5.34 3.67 -15.14
C LYS A 53 4.34 3.95 -14.03
N PRO A 54 3.14 3.39 -14.12
CA PRO A 54 2.17 3.51 -13.04
C PRO A 54 2.70 2.92 -11.73
N ASN A 55 2.53 3.66 -10.65
CA ASN A 55 2.87 3.23 -9.31
C ASN A 55 1.75 2.37 -8.71
N SER A 56 0.73 2.99 -8.13
CA SER A 56 -0.40 2.30 -7.50
C SER A 56 -1.66 2.81 -8.16
N LEU A 57 -2.16 2.03 -9.12
CA LEU A 57 -3.42 2.26 -9.80
C LEU A 57 -4.57 1.78 -8.94
N TYR A 58 -5.66 2.52 -8.94
CA TYR A 58 -6.91 2.19 -8.29
C TYR A 58 -8.01 2.13 -9.34
N LEU A 59 -8.47 0.92 -9.64
CA LEU A 59 -9.63 0.69 -10.50
C LEU A 59 -10.87 0.72 -9.60
N PHE A 60 -11.64 1.81 -9.63
CA PHE A 60 -12.80 1.94 -8.75
C PHE A 60 -13.93 1.01 -9.15
N THR A 61 -14.56 0.37 -8.18
CA THR A 61 -15.58 -0.66 -8.39
C THR A 61 -16.94 -0.25 -7.84
N GLU A 62 -18.02 -0.82 -8.38
CA GLU A 62 -19.39 -0.54 -7.91
C GLU A 62 -19.62 -1.06 -6.49
N HIS A 63 -18.96 -2.17 -6.13
CA HIS A 63 -19.01 -2.78 -4.81
C HIS A 63 -17.62 -3.21 -4.36
N TYR A 64 -17.49 -3.52 -3.07
CA TYR A 64 -16.25 -4.02 -2.50
C TYR A 64 -16.01 -5.46 -2.95
N TYR A 65 -14.85 -5.71 -3.56
CA TYR A 65 -14.32 -7.05 -3.78
C TYR A 65 -13.37 -7.40 -2.65
N THR A 66 -13.53 -8.61 -2.10
CA THR A 66 -12.64 -9.16 -1.09
C THR A 66 -11.23 -9.35 -1.64
N LEU A 67 -10.24 -9.47 -0.74
CA LEU A 67 -8.86 -9.79 -1.15
C LEU A 67 -8.80 -11.09 -1.96
N GLU A 68 -9.57 -12.11 -1.56
CA GLU A 68 -9.63 -13.39 -2.27
C GLU A 68 -10.12 -13.21 -3.71
N GLU A 69 -11.24 -12.50 -3.92
CA GLU A 69 -11.79 -12.24 -5.26
C GLU A 69 -10.79 -11.46 -6.12
N ALA A 70 -10.23 -10.38 -5.57
CA ALA A 70 -9.26 -9.56 -6.30
C ALA A 70 -8.02 -10.37 -6.73
N LEU A 71 -7.50 -11.24 -5.85
CA LEU A 71 -6.39 -12.13 -6.18
C LEU A 71 -6.77 -13.20 -7.20
N ARG A 72 -7.96 -13.81 -7.06
CA ARG A 72 -8.47 -14.82 -8.00
C ARG A 72 -8.56 -14.24 -9.41
N TYR A 73 -9.17 -13.06 -9.57
CA TYR A 73 -9.24 -12.39 -10.87
C TYR A 73 -7.84 -12.04 -11.37
N GLY A 74 -6.99 -11.46 -10.51
CA GLY A 74 -5.61 -11.09 -10.89
C GLY A 74 -4.75 -12.26 -11.37
N GLN A 75 -4.95 -13.47 -10.85
CA GLN A 75 -4.22 -14.68 -11.27
C GLN A 75 -4.59 -15.17 -12.67
N LEU A 76 -5.80 -14.84 -13.15
CA LEU A 76 -6.29 -15.23 -14.45
C LEU A 76 -5.91 -14.23 -15.56
N ILE A 77 -5.42 -13.06 -15.17
CA ILE A 77 -5.01 -12.01 -16.09
C ILE A 77 -3.60 -12.31 -16.58
N ASP A 78 -3.51 -12.88 -17.78
CA ASP A 78 -2.27 -12.95 -18.55
C ASP A 78 -2.22 -11.75 -19.52
N LEU A 79 -1.76 -10.61 -19.02
CA LEU A 79 -1.28 -9.58 -19.93
C LEU A 79 -0.03 -10.17 -20.56
N SER A 80 0.07 -10.16 -21.88
CA SER A 80 1.10 -10.83 -22.70
C SER A 80 2.57 -10.47 -22.34
N CYS A 81 2.78 -9.64 -21.32
CA CYS A 81 4.02 -9.40 -20.60
C CYS A 81 4.16 -10.36 -19.40
N ARG A 82 5.28 -11.08 -19.32
CA ARG A 82 5.69 -12.00 -18.23
C ARG A 82 5.82 -11.37 -16.81
N GLN A 83 5.12 -10.28 -16.52
CA GLN A 83 5.24 -9.51 -15.29
C GLN A 83 4.05 -9.78 -14.37
N VAL A 84 4.34 -10.28 -13.17
CA VAL A 84 3.33 -10.57 -12.16
C VAL A 84 2.77 -9.27 -11.60
N LEU A 85 1.48 -9.02 -11.83
CA LEU A 85 0.75 -7.90 -11.25
C LEU A 85 0.64 -8.09 -9.73
N ASN A 86 0.87 -7.02 -8.98
CA ASN A 86 0.60 -7.03 -7.54
C ASN A 86 -0.82 -6.48 -7.34
N VAL A 87 -1.79 -7.39 -7.16
CA VAL A 87 -3.21 -7.07 -6.99
C VAL A 87 -3.58 -7.08 -5.51
N ALA A 88 -4.45 -6.15 -5.11
CA ALA A 88 -4.95 -6.02 -3.75
C ALA A 88 -6.37 -5.43 -3.75
N ALA A 89 -7.13 -5.71 -2.70
CA ALA A 89 -8.42 -5.07 -2.47
C ALA A 89 -8.22 -3.77 -1.69
N SER A 90 -8.83 -2.68 -2.12
CA SER A 90 -8.66 -1.36 -1.50
C SER A 90 -9.98 -0.63 -1.31
N VAL A 91 -9.99 0.26 -0.33
CA VAL A 91 -11.02 1.29 -0.15
C VAL A 91 -10.31 2.62 0.00
N LEU A 92 -10.75 3.61 -0.77
CA LEU A 92 -10.26 4.98 -0.68
C LEU A 92 -11.34 5.82 -0.01
N GLU A 93 -10.97 6.44 1.11
CA GLU A 93 -11.82 7.37 1.82
C GLU A 93 -11.43 8.80 1.46
N PHE A 94 -12.35 9.49 0.79
CA PHE A 94 -12.30 10.93 0.54
C PHE A 94 -13.30 11.63 1.48
N LYS A 95 -13.28 12.97 1.49
CA LYS A 95 -14.23 13.78 2.27
C LYS A 95 -15.71 13.42 2.01
N ASP A 96 -16.01 13.04 0.76
CA ASP A 96 -17.38 12.83 0.29
C ASP A 96 -17.82 11.35 0.35
N GLY A 97 -16.97 10.45 0.88
CA GLY A 97 -17.34 9.05 1.09
C GLY A 97 -16.21 8.05 0.87
N GLN A 98 -16.57 6.78 1.00
CA GLN A 98 -15.69 5.63 0.80
C GLN A 98 -15.99 4.95 -0.53
N TYR A 99 -14.94 4.69 -1.30
CA TYR A 99 -15.05 4.13 -2.64
C TYR A 99 -14.18 2.87 -2.73
N PRO A 100 -14.78 1.70 -2.97
CA PRO A 100 -14.03 0.47 -3.16
C PRO A 100 -13.26 0.51 -4.49
N ALA A 101 -12.10 -0.13 -4.50
CA ALA A 101 -11.26 -0.24 -5.67
C ALA A 101 -10.43 -1.53 -5.62
N ILE A 102 -9.99 -1.99 -6.80
CA ILE A 102 -8.91 -2.96 -6.91
C ILE A 102 -7.61 -2.18 -7.15
N ARG A 103 -6.62 -2.37 -6.27
CA ARG A 103 -5.32 -1.71 -6.40
C ARG A 103 -4.32 -2.59 -7.13
N ILE A 104 -3.75 -2.03 -8.20
CA ILE A 104 -2.76 -2.68 -9.05
C ILE A 104 -1.42 -1.97 -8.88
N LYS A 105 -0.38 -2.74 -8.55
CA LYS A 105 1.02 -2.29 -8.55
C LYS A 105 1.86 -3.13 -9.51
N ASN A 106 3.04 -2.61 -9.84
CA ASN A 106 3.97 -3.18 -10.82
C ASN A 106 3.38 -3.25 -12.24
N PHE A 107 2.50 -2.30 -12.56
CA PHE A 107 1.88 -2.23 -13.87
C PHE A 107 2.86 -1.57 -14.87
N PRO A 108 3.04 -2.14 -16.08
CA PRO A 108 4.16 -1.75 -16.93
C PRO A 108 3.95 -0.44 -17.70
N ASP A 109 2.73 -0.12 -18.14
CA ASP A 109 2.46 0.98 -19.06
C ASP A 109 1.00 1.48 -18.95
N TYR A 110 0.79 2.79 -18.83
CA TYR A 110 -0.53 3.44 -18.84
C TYR A 110 -1.38 3.08 -20.07
N LYS A 111 -0.75 2.77 -21.21
CA LYS A 111 -1.47 2.40 -22.45
C LYS A 111 -2.28 1.11 -22.32
N MET A 112 -1.91 0.24 -21.37
CA MET A 112 -2.56 -1.06 -21.17
C MET A 112 -3.71 -1.00 -20.16
N ILE A 113 -4.03 0.16 -19.58
CA ILE A 113 -5.05 0.26 -18.52
C ILE A 113 -6.42 -0.21 -19.05
N HIS A 114 -6.80 0.16 -20.28
CA HIS A 114 -8.04 -0.28 -20.90
C HIS A 114 -8.12 -1.80 -20.96
N GLN A 115 -7.07 -2.44 -21.51
CA GLN A 115 -6.99 -3.90 -21.61
C GLN A 115 -7.04 -4.57 -20.23
N LEU A 116 -6.36 -4.00 -19.23
CA LEU A 116 -6.43 -4.49 -17.86
C LEU A 116 -7.86 -4.46 -17.33
N GLN A 117 -8.59 -3.36 -17.57
CA GLN A 117 -9.98 -3.25 -17.15
C GLN A 117 -10.86 -4.25 -17.90
N GLU A 118 -10.66 -4.47 -19.21
CA GLU A 118 -11.37 -5.48 -19.99
C GLU A 118 -11.16 -6.88 -19.40
N CYS A 119 -9.92 -7.24 -19.08
CA CYS A 119 -9.64 -8.54 -18.47
C CYS A 119 -10.37 -8.72 -17.13
N PHE A 120 -10.37 -7.71 -16.25
CA PHE A 120 -11.15 -7.77 -15.01
C PHE A 120 -12.66 -7.82 -15.26
N PHE A 121 -13.16 -7.07 -16.24
CA PHE A 121 -14.58 -7.04 -16.60
C PHE A 121 -15.07 -8.40 -17.10
N GLU A 122 -14.28 -9.09 -17.92
CA GLU A 122 -14.56 -10.46 -18.40
C GLU A 122 -14.62 -11.47 -17.24
N GLN A 123 -13.87 -11.24 -16.16
CA GLN A 123 -13.96 -12.05 -14.93
C GLN A 123 -15.14 -11.67 -14.01
N GLY A 124 -15.97 -10.70 -14.41
CA GLY A 124 -17.17 -10.28 -13.67
C GLY A 124 -16.98 -9.05 -12.79
N VAL A 125 -15.84 -8.35 -12.87
CA VAL A 125 -15.65 -7.09 -12.14
C VAL A 125 -16.55 -5.99 -12.71
N ARG A 126 -17.25 -5.26 -11.82
CA ARG A 126 -18.07 -4.11 -12.16
C ARG A 126 -17.41 -2.82 -11.67
N PHE A 127 -17.11 -1.94 -12.62
CA PHE A 127 -16.43 -0.67 -12.35
C PHE A 127 -17.39 0.46 -12.02
N ALA A 128 -16.98 1.33 -11.10
CA ALA A 128 -17.74 2.51 -10.75
C ALA A 128 -17.76 3.50 -11.93
N LYS A 129 -18.96 3.97 -12.29
CA LYS A 129 -19.16 4.94 -13.36
C LYS A 129 -18.82 6.37 -12.97
N LYS A 130 -18.94 6.70 -11.69
CA LYS A 130 -18.68 8.02 -11.14
C LYS A 130 -18.12 7.92 -9.73
N VAL A 131 -16.99 8.58 -9.50
CA VAL A 131 -16.35 8.72 -8.19
C VAL A 131 -15.93 10.18 -8.03
N HIS A 132 -16.22 10.78 -6.87
CA HIS A 132 -15.71 12.11 -6.54
C HIS A 132 -14.28 11.97 -6.01
N ILE A 133 -13.31 11.99 -6.94
CA ILE A 133 -11.89 11.84 -6.61
C ILE A 133 -11.38 13.17 -6.06
N GLY A 134 -11.06 13.19 -4.77
CA GLY A 134 -10.37 14.31 -4.12
C GLY A 134 -8.85 14.24 -4.31
N ASN A 135 -8.15 15.30 -3.88
CA ASN A 135 -6.68 15.38 -4.01
C ASN A 135 -5.94 14.44 -3.05
N THR A 136 -6.53 14.10 -1.91
CA THR A 136 -5.97 13.18 -0.91
C THR A 136 -7.02 12.19 -0.45
N ALA A 137 -6.59 10.97 -0.15
CA ALA A 137 -7.43 9.91 0.38
C ALA A 137 -6.73 9.17 1.52
N ILE A 138 -7.51 8.74 2.52
CA ILE A 138 -7.07 7.68 3.43
C ILE A 138 -7.36 6.35 2.75
N ILE A 139 -6.30 5.61 2.43
CA ILE A 139 -6.38 4.38 1.65
C ILE A 139 -6.16 3.21 2.58
N ARG A 140 -7.13 2.30 2.62
CA ARG A 140 -7.00 0.99 3.25
C ARG A 140 -6.80 -0.06 2.17
N THR A 141 -5.64 -0.72 2.14
CA THR A 141 -5.31 -1.76 1.17
C THR A 141 -5.11 -3.09 1.88
N ASN A 142 -6.01 -4.03 1.63
CA ASN A 142 -5.90 -5.42 2.07
C ASN A 142 -4.99 -6.19 1.11
N LYS A 143 -3.94 -6.84 1.63
CA LYS A 143 -2.98 -7.62 0.83
C LYS A 143 -2.42 -8.79 1.63
N CYS A 144 -1.74 -9.69 0.94
CA CYS A 144 -0.89 -10.71 1.54
C CYS A 144 0.50 -10.13 1.86
N PHE A 145 1.15 -10.70 2.86
CA PHE A 145 2.48 -10.34 3.33
C PHE A 145 3.33 -11.61 3.47
N SER A 146 4.62 -11.50 3.17
CA SER A 146 5.62 -12.54 3.44
C SER A 146 6.69 -11.91 4.33
N LEU A 147 6.68 -12.26 5.61
CA LEU A 147 7.48 -11.61 6.64
C LEU A 147 8.57 -12.53 7.17
N GLU A 148 9.74 -11.97 7.52
CA GLU A 148 10.76 -12.64 8.31
C GLU A 148 10.96 -11.85 9.61
N LYS A 149 10.79 -12.51 10.76
CA LYS A 149 11.09 -11.89 12.05
C LYS A 149 12.61 -11.81 12.22
N ILE A 150 13.13 -10.60 12.36
CA ILE A 150 14.58 -10.36 12.50
C ILE A 150 14.99 -9.91 13.90
N ASP A 151 14.02 -9.43 14.70
CA ASP A 151 14.21 -9.06 16.10
C ASP A 151 12.87 -9.15 16.86
N GLU A 152 12.88 -8.86 18.15
CA GLU A 152 11.66 -8.72 18.94
C GLU A 152 10.77 -7.63 18.35
N ASN A 153 9.56 -8.04 17.93
CA ASN A 153 8.55 -7.19 17.30
C ASN A 153 8.98 -6.52 15.99
N ILE A 154 10.12 -6.90 15.38
CA ILE A 154 10.59 -6.34 14.10
C ILE A 154 10.62 -7.41 13.02
N TYR A 155 10.01 -7.08 11.88
CA TYR A 155 9.84 -7.96 10.73
C TYR A 155 10.30 -7.26 9.45
N ILE A 156 10.84 -8.00 8.49
CA ILE A 156 11.15 -7.50 7.14
C ILE A 156 10.20 -8.11 6.11
N ASP A 157 9.82 -7.32 5.10
CA ASP A 157 8.98 -7.76 3.99
C ASP A 157 9.83 -8.42 2.90
N HIS A 158 9.44 -9.61 2.45
CA HIS A 158 10.07 -10.33 1.34
C HIS A 158 9.41 -10.08 -0.03
N GLN A 159 8.23 -9.46 -0.05
CA GLN A 159 7.55 -9.04 -1.29
C GLN A 159 7.84 -7.58 -1.65
N GLN A 160 8.22 -6.76 -0.66
CA GLN A 160 8.58 -5.36 -0.85
C GLN A 160 9.95 -5.09 -0.25
N GLU A 161 10.98 -5.09 -1.09
CA GLU A 161 12.33 -4.69 -0.68
C GLU A 161 12.29 -3.36 0.08
N LYS A 162 13.26 -3.17 0.99
CA LYS A 162 13.41 -1.92 1.75
C LYS A 162 12.21 -1.57 2.65
N THR A 163 11.36 -2.56 2.94
CA THR A 163 10.20 -2.41 3.82
C THR A 163 10.33 -3.30 5.07
N ALA A 164 10.06 -2.72 6.23
CA ALA A 164 10.01 -3.40 7.52
C ALA A 164 8.71 -3.08 8.25
N TYR A 165 8.38 -3.88 9.25
CA TYR A 165 7.22 -3.70 10.11
C TYR A 165 7.63 -3.82 11.57
N ILE A 166 7.14 -2.89 12.38
CA ILE A 166 7.34 -2.87 13.83
C ILE A 166 5.98 -3.15 14.47
N ALA A 167 5.85 -4.28 15.17
CA ALA A 167 4.63 -4.66 15.87
C ALA A 167 4.39 -3.74 17.06
N LEU A 168 3.13 -3.37 17.26
CA LEU A 168 2.65 -2.57 18.37
C LEU A 168 1.76 -3.43 19.28
N PRO A 169 1.74 -3.18 20.60
CA PRO A 169 0.85 -3.86 21.53
C PRO A 169 -0.63 -3.53 21.31
N LYS A 170 -0.94 -2.39 20.66
CA LYS A 170 -2.30 -1.94 20.34
C LYS A 170 -2.31 -0.98 19.16
N LEU A 171 -3.46 -0.85 18.52
CA LEU A 171 -3.71 0.14 17.46
C LEU A 171 -3.43 1.56 17.96
N ILE A 172 -2.49 2.23 17.29
CA ILE A 172 -2.21 3.64 17.54
C ILE A 172 -3.25 4.53 16.82
N LYS A 173 -3.78 5.52 17.55
CA LYS A 173 -4.64 6.56 16.98
C LYS A 173 -3.88 7.39 15.95
N ASN A 174 -4.56 7.87 14.91
CA ASN A 174 -3.92 8.59 13.81
C ASN A 174 -3.14 9.82 14.28
N ASP A 175 -3.73 10.64 15.15
CA ASP A 175 -3.09 11.88 15.64
C ASP A 175 -1.80 11.58 16.41
N LYS A 176 -1.83 10.56 17.28
CA LYS A 176 -0.64 10.13 18.02
C LYS A 176 0.43 9.53 17.10
N TYR A 177 0.01 8.77 16.09
CA TYR A 177 0.92 8.29 15.05
C TYR A 177 1.63 9.44 14.35
N LEU A 178 0.91 10.48 13.92
CA LEU A 178 1.49 11.66 13.26
C LEU A 178 2.43 12.44 14.19
N GLU A 179 2.08 12.57 15.47
CA GLU A 179 2.94 13.18 16.48
C GLU A 179 4.28 12.44 16.61
N VAL A 180 4.26 11.10 16.75
CA VAL A 180 5.48 10.29 16.86
C VAL A 180 6.33 10.38 15.60
N ILE A 181 5.71 10.32 14.42
CA ILE A 181 6.45 10.46 13.15
C ILE A 181 7.10 11.84 13.05
N THR A 182 6.42 12.89 13.49
CA THR A 182 6.95 14.25 13.50
C THR A 182 8.10 14.40 14.50
N ASP A 183 7.97 13.82 15.69
CA ASP A 183 9.04 13.78 16.71
C ASP A 183 10.30 13.09 16.17
N ILE A 184 10.16 11.92 15.53
CA ILE A 184 11.30 11.19 14.95
C ILE A 184 12.00 12.05 13.88
N ARG A 185 11.22 12.68 12.98
CA ARG A 185 11.78 13.50 11.89
C ARG A 185 12.52 14.73 12.41
N ASN A 186 12.06 15.33 13.50
CA ASN A 186 12.65 16.56 14.04
C ASN A 186 13.83 16.28 14.97
N ASN A 187 13.83 15.14 15.67
CA ASN A 187 14.74 14.88 16.80
C ASN A 187 15.74 13.74 16.58
N THR A 188 15.79 13.16 15.38
CA THR A 188 16.74 12.08 15.07
C THR A 188 17.46 12.32 13.74
N SER A 189 18.64 11.72 13.58
CA SER A 189 19.36 11.66 12.29
C SER A 189 18.67 10.78 11.25
N PHE A 190 17.54 10.17 11.60
CA PHE A 190 16.82 9.17 10.83
C PHE A 190 15.59 9.75 10.12
N ALA A 191 15.66 10.99 9.63
CA ALA A 191 14.49 11.70 9.09
C ALA A 191 13.94 11.10 7.77
N MET A 192 14.75 10.34 7.04
CA MET A 192 14.44 9.88 5.69
C MET A 192 13.80 8.48 5.69
N PHE A 193 12.49 8.44 5.93
CA PHE A 193 11.66 7.25 5.73
C PHE A 193 10.20 7.62 5.44
N ASP A 194 9.49 6.70 4.81
CA ASP A 194 8.03 6.73 4.71
C ASP A 194 7.44 5.71 5.69
N SER A 195 6.28 6.04 6.22
CA SER A 195 5.60 5.22 7.19
C SER A 195 4.13 5.05 6.86
N ALA A 196 3.56 3.93 7.29
CA ALA A 196 2.12 3.69 7.23
C ALA A 196 1.68 2.87 8.44
N ARG A 197 0.42 3.01 8.83
CA ARG A 197 -0.19 2.11 9.82
C ARG A 197 -0.56 0.80 9.12
N ALA A 198 -0.50 -0.30 9.85
CA ALA A 198 -0.80 -1.62 9.31
C ALA A 198 -1.45 -2.48 10.39
N ALA A 199 -2.25 -3.45 9.98
CA ALA A 199 -2.83 -4.47 10.87
C ALA A 199 -2.83 -5.79 10.12
N MET A 200 -2.31 -6.85 10.73
CA MET A 200 -2.17 -8.16 10.08
C MET A 200 -2.69 -9.27 10.98
N PHE A 201 -3.25 -10.31 10.37
CA PHE A 201 -3.58 -11.54 11.06
C PHE A 201 -2.32 -12.41 11.18
N LEU A 202 -1.82 -12.54 12.40
CA LEU A 202 -0.70 -13.41 12.78
C LEU A 202 -1.16 -14.38 13.85
N ASP A 203 -0.90 -15.67 13.67
CA ASP A 203 -1.27 -16.73 14.62
C ASP A 203 -2.74 -16.62 15.08
N SER A 204 -3.65 -16.37 14.13
CA SER A 204 -5.09 -16.17 14.33
C SER A 204 -5.49 -14.93 15.16
N ASN A 205 -4.54 -14.03 15.45
CA ASN A 205 -4.78 -12.77 16.15
C ASN A 205 -4.49 -11.56 15.25
N ILE A 206 -5.15 -10.44 15.52
CA ILE A 206 -4.79 -9.17 14.89
C ILE A 206 -3.59 -8.60 15.63
N THR A 207 -2.53 -8.30 14.89
CA THR A 207 -1.38 -7.53 15.39
C THR A 207 -1.30 -6.22 14.61
N ASP A 208 -1.22 -5.11 15.34
CA ASP A 208 -1.03 -3.79 14.77
C ASP A 208 0.45 -3.53 14.51
N PHE A 209 0.74 -2.77 13.45
CA PHE A 209 2.08 -2.53 12.96
C PHE A 209 2.26 -1.08 12.50
N ILE A 210 3.50 -0.61 12.58
CA ILE A 210 3.98 0.50 11.75
C ILE A 210 4.85 -0.09 10.65
N ARG A 211 4.46 0.14 9.40
CA ARG A 211 5.30 -0.12 8.23
C ARG A 211 6.31 1.01 8.10
N ILE A 212 7.57 0.67 7.90
CA ILE A 212 8.67 1.59 7.61
C ILE A 212 9.26 1.22 6.25
N TYR A 213 9.33 2.20 5.35
CA TYR A 213 10.07 2.10 4.10
C TYR A 213 11.25 3.07 4.13
N SER A 214 12.46 2.58 3.88
CA SER A 214 13.65 3.42 3.77
C SER A 214 14.66 2.80 2.81
N GLY A 215 15.31 3.63 1.98
CA GLY A 215 16.36 3.16 1.08
C GLY A 215 17.59 2.62 1.80
N GLN A 216 17.76 2.97 3.09
CA GLN A 216 18.80 2.48 3.98
C GLN A 216 18.16 1.87 5.24
N LEU A 217 17.47 0.73 5.06
CA LEU A 217 16.98 -0.03 6.20
C LEU A 217 18.15 -0.55 7.03
N ASP A 218 18.23 -0.12 8.28
CA ASP A 218 19.18 -0.57 9.29
C ASP A 218 18.43 -1.00 10.57
N ILE A 219 18.97 -1.98 11.30
CA ILE A 219 18.32 -2.46 12.52
C ILE A 219 18.32 -1.40 13.63
N ASN A 220 19.34 -0.54 13.72
CA ASN A 220 19.38 0.51 14.75
C ASN A 220 18.33 1.59 14.46
N LEU A 221 18.10 1.91 13.18
CA LEU A 221 16.99 2.75 12.75
C LEU A 221 15.66 2.17 13.24
N LEU A 222 15.40 0.90 12.96
CA LEU A 222 14.14 0.24 13.31
C LEU A 222 13.92 0.20 14.83
N LYS A 223 14.94 -0.13 15.62
CA LYS A 223 14.88 -0.10 17.09
C LYS A 223 14.66 1.31 17.65
N SER A 224 15.27 2.32 17.03
CA SER A 224 15.06 3.72 17.42
C SER A 224 13.60 4.14 17.21
N ILE A 225 13.03 3.78 16.05
CA ILE A 225 11.61 4.04 15.76
C ILE A 225 10.70 3.27 16.71
N GLN A 226 10.97 2.00 16.96
CA GLN A 226 10.21 1.16 17.90
C GLN A 226 10.13 1.80 19.29
N LYS A 227 11.26 2.21 19.86
CA LYS A 227 11.33 2.86 21.17
C LYS A 227 10.46 4.12 21.26
N ARG A 228 10.39 4.91 20.18
CA ARG A 228 9.59 6.13 20.12
C ARG A 228 8.10 5.83 20.14
N PHE A 229 7.67 4.79 19.44
CA PHE A 229 6.29 4.33 19.51
C PHE A 229 5.94 3.74 20.88
N GLU A 230 6.83 2.96 21.49
CA GLU A 230 6.64 2.41 22.84
C GLU A 230 6.46 3.49 23.90
N MET A 231 7.24 4.58 23.83
CA MET A 231 7.09 5.72 24.75
C MET A 231 5.78 6.50 24.58
N ALA A 232 5.13 6.37 23.42
CA ALA A 232 3.94 7.13 23.06
C ALA A 232 2.62 6.37 23.31
N MET A 233 2.69 5.09 23.66
CA MET A 233 1.55 4.18 23.86
C MET A 233 1.21 3.98 25.32
#